data_AF-A0A518HF31-F1
#
_entry.id   AF-A0A518HF31-F1
#
_cell.length_a   1.000
_cell.length_b   1.000
_cell.length_c   1.000
_cell.angle_alpha   90.00
_cell.angle_beta   90.00
_cell.angle_gamma   90.00
#
_symmetry.space_group_name_H-M   'P 1'
#
loop_
_entity.id
_entity.type
_entity.pdbx_description
1 polymer ?
#
loop_
_entity_poly.entity_id
_entity_poly.type
_entity_poly.pdbx_seq_one_letter_code
_entity_poly.pdbx_strand_id
1 'polypeptide(L)'
;MPLIVLLDACVLYPAPLRDLLMRLATADLFQARWTDEIHEEWIRNVLANRPDLTPASLARCRRLMDEHVPYCLVTGYEPLIPGLGLPDPDDRHVLAAAIHAGAGQIVTYNLGDFPGSVLAAYGVEAIGPDEFVVGLLDESCEAVLEAVRRQRAGLRRPPRTAAEYLATLEQCRLAETVNRLRPHSSEI
;
A
#
# COMPACT_ATOMS: atom_id res chain seq x y z
N MET A 1 -17.38 3.28 10.05
CA MET A 1 -16.89 3.94 8.81
C MET A 1 -15.66 3.16 8.35
N PRO A 2 -15.43 2.98 7.05
CA PRO A 2 -14.26 2.24 6.58
C PRO A 2 -12.98 2.98 7.00
N LEU A 3 -11.96 2.23 7.42
CA LEU A 3 -10.67 2.77 7.82
C LEU A 3 -10.03 3.53 6.64
N ILE A 4 -9.62 4.78 6.88
CA ILE A 4 -8.86 5.58 5.90
C ILE A 4 -7.38 5.33 6.15
N VAL A 5 -6.65 4.97 5.09
CA VAL A 5 -5.25 4.55 5.15
C VAL A 5 -4.45 5.29 4.11
N LEU A 6 -3.37 5.93 4.52
CA LEU A 6 -2.38 6.49 3.60
C LEU A 6 -1.36 5.40 3.23
N LEU A 7 -1.14 5.20 1.93
CA LEU A 7 -0.11 4.29 1.43
C LEU A 7 1.16 5.06 1.12
N ASP A 8 2.26 4.69 1.77
CA ASP A 8 3.58 5.26 1.52
C ASP A 8 4.17 4.78 0.18
N ALA A 9 5.08 5.54 -0.41
CA ALA A 9 5.74 5.21 -1.67
C ALA A 9 6.49 3.87 -1.61
N CYS A 10 7.06 3.52 -0.45
CA CYS A 10 7.84 2.29 -0.29
C CYS A 10 6.99 1.02 -0.44
N VAL A 11 5.70 1.04 -0.06
CA VAL A 11 4.78 -0.11 -0.23
C VAL A 11 4.13 -0.14 -1.60
N LEU A 12 4.11 0.99 -2.30
CA LEU A 12 3.70 1.08 -3.70
C LEU A 12 4.84 0.73 -4.67
N TYR A 13 6.10 0.72 -4.24
CA TYR A 13 7.23 0.36 -5.10
C TYR A 13 7.16 -1.09 -5.66
N PRO A 14 7.04 -2.15 -4.83
CA PRO A 14 6.98 -3.52 -5.33
C PRO A 14 5.63 -3.80 -6.01
N ALA A 15 5.66 -4.08 -7.32
CA ALA A 15 4.45 -4.31 -8.12
C ALA A 15 3.47 -5.36 -7.55
N PRO A 16 3.92 -6.50 -6.98
CA PRO A 16 3.00 -7.47 -6.38
C PRO A 16 2.23 -6.92 -5.17
N LEU A 17 2.89 -6.21 -4.25
CA LEU A 17 2.21 -5.59 -3.11
C LEU A 17 1.31 -4.43 -3.55
N ARG A 18 1.76 -3.60 -4.49
CA ARG A 18 0.93 -2.52 -5.05
C ARG A 18 -0.38 -3.06 -5.62
N ASP A 19 -0.32 -4.11 -6.45
CA ASP A 19 -1.53 -4.73 -7.03
C ASP A 19 -2.43 -5.36 -5.94
N LEU A 20 -1.85 -5.99 -4.91
CA LEU A 20 -2.61 -6.51 -3.77
C LEU A 20 -3.36 -5.39 -3.05
N LEU A 21 -2.67 -4.32 -2.65
CA LEU A 21 -3.25 -3.18 -1.95
C LEU A 21 -4.35 -2.49 -2.77
N MET A 22 -4.16 -2.35 -4.09
CA MET A 22 -5.20 -1.82 -4.98
C MET A 22 -6.43 -2.71 -4.99
N ARG A 23 -6.28 -4.03 -5.09
CA ARG A 23 -7.42 -4.96 -5.07
C ARG A 23 -8.18 -4.92 -3.76
N LEU A 24 -7.46 -4.89 -2.65
CA LEU A 24 -8.04 -4.77 -1.31
C LEU A 24 -8.82 -3.45 -1.17
N ALA A 25 -8.25 -2.33 -1.64
CA ALA A 25 -8.93 -1.03 -1.62
C ALA A 25 -10.18 -1.00 -2.53
N THR A 26 -10.10 -1.55 -3.74
CA THR A 26 -11.26 -1.63 -4.66
C THR A 26 -12.34 -2.63 -4.21
N ALA A 27 -12.03 -3.49 -3.24
CA ALA A 27 -12.98 -4.38 -2.59
C ALA A 27 -13.60 -3.74 -1.33
N ASP A 28 -13.40 -2.43 -1.14
CA ASP A 28 -13.91 -1.64 0.00
C ASP A 28 -13.44 -2.13 1.38
N LEU A 29 -12.33 -2.88 1.45
CA LEU A 29 -11.74 -3.33 2.72
C LEU A 29 -11.11 -2.17 3.50
N PHE A 30 -10.64 -1.14 2.80
CA PHE A 30 -10.20 0.11 3.38
C PHE A 30 -10.26 1.22 2.33
N GLN A 31 -10.24 2.48 2.78
CA GLN A 31 -10.18 3.64 1.91
C GLN A 31 -8.73 4.11 1.75
N ALA A 32 -8.08 3.67 0.66
CA ALA A 32 -6.71 4.07 0.36
C ALA A 32 -6.59 5.56 0.00
N ARG A 33 -5.48 6.16 0.40
CA ARG A 33 -5.11 7.55 0.13
C ARG A 33 -3.63 7.63 -0.28
N TRP A 34 -3.31 8.58 -1.13
CA TRP A 34 -1.94 8.92 -1.55
C TRP A 34 -1.90 10.34 -2.13
N THR A 35 -0.70 10.87 -2.33
CA THR A 35 -0.46 12.18 -2.96
C THR A 35 0.22 12.02 -4.32
N ASP A 36 0.26 13.11 -5.10
CA ASP A 36 1.06 13.15 -6.32
C ASP A 36 2.55 12.96 -6.03
N GLU A 37 3.04 13.49 -4.91
CA GLU A 37 4.43 13.35 -4.45
C GLU A 37 4.79 11.88 -4.16
N ILE A 38 3.94 11.15 -3.42
CA ILE A 38 4.09 9.70 -3.20
C ILE A 38 4.12 8.95 -4.54
N HIS A 39 3.27 9.34 -5.49
CA HIS A 39 3.27 8.78 -6.84
C HIS A 39 4.61 9.00 -7.56
N GLU A 40 5.13 10.22 -7.52
CA GLU A 40 6.40 10.57 -8.14
C GLU A 40 7.58 9.80 -7.54
N GLU A 41 7.59 9.61 -6.22
CA GLU A 41 8.62 8.86 -5.50
C GLU A 41 8.69 7.40 -5.92
N TRP A 42 7.59 6.65 -5.80
CA TRP A 42 7.63 5.24 -6.15
C TRP A 42 7.90 5.04 -7.64
N ILE A 43 7.37 5.90 -8.52
CA ILE A 43 7.63 5.84 -9.96
C ILE A 43 9.11 6.06 -10.26
N ARG A 44 9.70 7.12 -9.69
CA ARG A 44 11.12 7.46 -9.86
C ARG A 44 12.01 6.31 -9.40
N ASN A 45 11.74 5.76 -8.23
CA ASN A 45 12.51 4.65 -7.67
C ASN A 45 12.38 3.38 -8.54
N VAL A 46 11.17 3.05 -9.01
CA VAL A 46 10.98 1.91 -9.91
C VAL A 46 11.76 2.09 -11.21
N LEU A 47 11.71 3.27 -11.84
CA LEU A 47 12.45 3.53 -13.09
C LEU A 47 13.97 3.44 -12.90
N ALA A 48 14.49 3.87 -11.74
CA ALA A 48 15.90 3.75 -11.42
C ALA A 48 16.38 2.28 -11.34
N ASN A 49 15.53 1.39 -10.83
CA ASN A 49 15.88 -0.01 -10.56
C ASN A 49 15.39 -1.00 -11.63
N ARG A 50 14.48 -0.58 -12.53
CA ARG A 50 13.85 -1.43 -13.55
C ARG A 50 13.93 -0.78 -14.93
N PRO A 51 15.11 -0.83 -15.58
CA PRO A 51 15.32 -0.23 -16.91
C PRO A 51 14.50 -0.90 -18.02
N ASP A 52 13.92 -2.08 -17.75
CA ASP A 52 12.96 -2.75 -18.63
C ASP A 52 11.58 -2.09 -18.66
N LEU A 53 11.29 -1.19 -17.70
CA LEU A 53 10.03 -0.46 -17.61
C LEU A 53 10.15 0.94 -18.22
N THR A 54 9.03 1.46 -18.73
CA THR A 54 8.98 2.77 -19.37
C THR A 54 8.20 3.77 -18.51
N PRO A 55 8.56 5.08 -18.54
CA PRO A 55 7.78 6.11 -17.86
C PRO A 55 6.29 6.09 -18.27
N ALA A 56 6.00 5.85 -19.55
CA ALA A 56 4.63 5.74 -20.05
C ALA A 56 3.84 4.58 -19.40
N SER A 57 4.49 3.44 -19.16
CA SER A 57 3.85 2.28 -18.51
C SER A 57 3.49 2.57 -17.05
N LEU A 58 4.36 3.27 -16.31
CA LEU A 58 4.10 3.64 -14.92
C LEU A 58 3.11 4.80 -14.79
N ALA A 59 3.16 5.77 -15.72
CA ALA A 59 2.13 6.82 -15.80
C ALA A 59 0.74 6.23 -16.08
N ARG A 60 0.65 5.19 -16.91
CA ARG A 60 -0.60 4.43 -17.08
C ARG A 60 -1.01 3.71 -15.80
N CYS A 61 -0.07 3.13 -15.05
CA CYS A 61 -0.35 2.51 -13.76
C CYS A 61 -0.93 3.51 -12.76
N ARG A 62 -0.31 4.68 -12.59
CA ARG A 62 -0.83 5.78 -11.76
C ARG A 62 -2.26 6.15 -12.12
N ARG A 63 -2.53 6.44 -13.40
CA ARG A 63 -3.90 6.79 -13.85
C ARG A 63 -4.93 5.72 -13.50
N LEU A 64 -4.58 4.44 -13.66
CA LEU A 64 -5.50 3.35 -13.32
C LEU A 64 -5.76 3.27 -11.81
N MET A 65 -4.74 3.52 -10.98
CA MET A 65 -4.92 3.59 -9.52
C MET A 65 -5.89 4.72 -9.17
N ASP A 66 -5.67 5.92 -9.70
CA ASP A 66 -6.50 7.10 -9.44
C ASP A 66 -7.95 6.93 -9.94
N GLU A 67 -8.15 6.26 -11.08
CA GLU A 67 -9.47 6.03 -11.66
C GLU A 67 -10.30 4.99 -10.88
N HIS A 68 -9.65 3.98 -10.29
CA HIS A 68 -10.35 2.85 -9.68
C HIS A 68 -10.52 2.96 -8.16
N VAL A 69 -9.80 3.86 -7.49
CA VAL A 69 -9.90 4.05 -6.04
C VAL A 69 -10.57 5.41 -5.74
N PRO A 70 -11.82 5.42 -5.26
CA PRO A 70 -12.53 6.66 -4.98
C PRO A 70 -11.83 7.52 -3.91
N TYR A 71 -11.75 8.82 -4.18
CA TYR A 71 -11.22 9.83 -3.24
C TYR A 71 -9.77 9.57 -2.80
N CYS A 72 -8.99 8.82 -3.59
CA CYS A 72 -7.64 8.42 -3.22
C CYS A 72 -6.64 9.58 -3.18
N LEU A 73 -6.78 10.53 -4.09
CA LEU A 73 -5.79 11.60 -4.25
C LEU A 73 -6.00 12.69 -3.20
N VAL A 74 -4.99 12.87 -2.37
CA VAL A 74 -4.93 13.90 -1.32
C VAL A 74 -4.17 15.11 -1.84
N THR A 75 -4.79 16.29 -1.73
CA THR A 75 -4.25 17.57 -2.19
C THR A 75 -4.45 18.63 -1.10
N GLY A 76 -3.59 19.65 -1.03
CA GLY A 76 -3.76 20.74 -0.06
C GLY A 76 -3.25 20.41 1.35
N TYR A 77 -2.41 19.38 1.48
CA TYR A 77 -1.77 18.96 2.73
C TYR A 77 -0.50 19.77 3.04
N GLU A 78 0.07 20.43 2.03
CA GLU A 78 1.36 21.12 2.06
C GLU A 78 1.50 22.14 3.19
N PRO A 79 0.46 22.93 3.57
CA PRO A 79 0.54 23.86 4.69
C PRO A 79 0.84 23.22 6.05
N LEU A 80 0.62 21.91 6.21
CA LEU A 80 0.91 21.19 7.46
C LEU A 80 2.40 20.82 7.58
N ILE A 81 3.11 20.63 6.46
CA ILE A 81 4.49 20.11 6.42
C ILE A 81 5.45 20.89 7.33
N PRO A 82 5.49 22.24 7.33
CA PRO A 82 6.48 22.98 8.12
C PRO A 82 6.33 22.78 9.64
N GLY A 83 5.14 22.41 10.12
CA GLY A 83 4.86 22.21 11.54
C GLY A 83 5.13 20.79 12.05
N LEU A 84 5.44 19.85 11.16
CA LEU A 84 5.68 18.45 11.52
C LEU A 84 7.17 18.22 11.79
N GLY A 85 7.45 17.43 12.84
CA GLY A 85 8.78 16.97 13.17
C GLY A 85 8.84 15.45 13.14
N LEU A 86 9.55 14.90 12.16
CA LEU A 86 9.85 13.47 12.03
C LEU A 86 11.37 13.26 12.03
N PRO A 87 11.85 12.04 12.35
CA PRO A 87 13.26 11.68 12.22
C PRO A 87 13.80 11.96 10.82
N ASP A 88 13.05 11.61 9.78
CA ASP A 88 13.33 11.99 8.40
C ASP A 88 12.48 13.21 8.00
N PRO A 89 13.09 14.36 7.67
CA PRO A 89 12.37 15.53 7.18
C PRO A 89 11.63 15.32 5.86
N ASP A 90 12.05 14.36 5.04
CA ASP A 90 11.41 14.08 3.75
C ASP A 90 10.07 13.36 4.00
N ASP A 91 9.93 12.51 5.00
CA ASP A 91 8.67 11.81 5.32
C ASP A 91 7.55 12.71 5.88
N ARG A 92 7.81 14.00 6.11
CA ARG A 92 6.81 14.94 6.62
C ARG A 92 5.64 15.14 5.66
N HIS A 93 5.84 15.01 4.35
CA HIS A 93 4.75 15.10 3.38
C HIS A 93 3.76 13.93 3.55
N VAL A 94 4.25 12.73 3.86
CA VAL A 94 3.44 11.54 4.12
C VAL A 94 2.57 11.78 5.36
N LEU A 95 3.15 12.20 6.48
CA LEU A 95 2.36 12.49 7.68
C LEU A 95 1.37 13.65 7.48
N ALA A 96 1.78 14.73 6.80
CA ALA A 96 0.88 15.84 6.47
C ALA A 96 -0.35 15.36 5.67
N ALA A 97 -0.12 14.51 4.66
CA ALA A 97 -1.19 13.94 3.86
C ALA A 97 -2.11 13.03 4.69
N ALA A 98 -1.55 12.20 5.58
CA ALA A 98 -2.35 11.35 6.47
C ALA A 98 -3.27 12.19 7.36
N ILE A 99 -2.74 13.25 7.99
CA ILE A 99 -3.50 14.18 8.84
C ILE A 99 -4.61 14.85 8.03
N HIS A 100 -4.25 15.40 6.86
CA HIS A 100 -5.21 16.12 6.01
C HIS A 100 -6.35 15.21 5.53
N ALA A 101 -6.04 13.96 5.20
CA ALA A 101 -7.02 12.98 4.74
C ALA A 101 -7.86 12.34 5.86
N GLY A 102 -7.53 12.60 7.14
CA GLY A 102 -8.12 11.90 8.27
C GLY A 102 -7.79 10.41 8.29
N ALA A 103 -6.62 10.04 7.79
CA ALA A 103 -6.15 8.66 7.80
C ALA A 103 -5.80 8.23 9.24
N GLY A 104 -6.35 7.10 9.68
CA GLY A 104 -5.99 6.52 10.97
C GLY A 104 -4.65 5.78 10.91
N GLN A 105 -4.22 5.37 9.71
CA GLN A 105 -3.01 4.59 9.52
C GLN A 105 -2.19 5.05 8.31
N ILE A 106 -0.86 4.94 8.44
CA ILE A 106 0.12 4.99 7.35
C ILE A 106 0.67 3.57 7.17
N VAL A 107 0.50 2.99 5.99
CA VAL A 107 1.11 1.68 5.66
C VAL A 107 2.48 1.92 5.04
N THR A 108 3.54 1.48 5.73
CA THR A 108 4.93 1.75 5.35
C THR A 108 5.86 0.62 5.80
N TYR A 109 6.98 0.43 5.10
CA TYR A 109 8.10 -0.38 5.59
C TYR A 109 9.03 0.42 6.55
N ASN A 110 8.95 1.74 6.53
CA ASN A 110 9.87 2.66 7.18
C ASN A 110 9.39 3.06 8.58
N LEU A 111 9.00 2.08 9.41
CA LEU A 111 8.38 2.34 10.72
C LEU A 111 9.23 3.24 11.64
N GLY A 112 10.55 3.20 11.51
CA GLY A 112 11.47 4.06 12.28
C GLY A 112 11.33 5.55 11.98
N ASP A 113 10.87 5.89 10.78
CA ASP A 113 10.70 7.28 10.33
C ASP A 113 9.34 7.86 10.75
N PHE A 114 8.47 7.00 11.28
CA PHE A 114 7.17 7.38 11.83
C PHE A 114 7.01 6.90 13.29
N PRO A 115 7.76 7.47 14.27
CA PRO A 115 7.67 7.05 15.66
C PRO A 115 6.27 7.26 16.23
N GLY A 116 5.68 6.21 16.83
CA GLY A 116 4.33 6.28 17.39
C GLY A 116 4.12 7.37 18.45
N SER A 117 5.18 7.75 19.19
CA SER A 117 5.12 8.87 20.14
C SER A 117 4.87 10.22 19.47
N VAL A 118 5.27 10.39 18.21
CA VAL A 118 4.98 11.59 17.40
C VAL A 118 3.60 11.47 16.78
N LEU A 119 3.28 10.32 16.17
CA LEU A 119 2.04 10.15 15.43
C LEU A 119 0.79 10.17 16.32
N ALA A 120 0.90 9.72 17.57
CA ALA A 120 -0.20 9.67 18.52
C ALA A 120 -0.85 11.05 18.76
N ALA A 121 -0.08 12.14 18.65
CA ALA A 121 -0.59 13.51 18.75
C ALA A 121 -1.60 13.87 17.65
N TYR A 122 -1.60 13.11 16.55
CA TYR A 122 -2.44 13.32 15.38
C TYR A 122 -3.49 12.22 15.17
N GLY A 123 -3.54 11.22 16.06
CA GLY A 123 -4.43 10.06 15.92
C GLY A 123 -4.08 9.17 14.73
N VAL A 124 -2.81 9.13 14.34
CA VAL A 124 -2.28 8.31 13.23
C VAL A 124 -1.39 7.21 13.82
N GLU A 125 -1.38 6.04 13.19
CA GLU A 125 -0.47 4.94 13.49
C GLU A 125 0.31 4.55 12.23
N ALA A 126 1.58 4.17 12.36
CA ALA A 126 2.34 3.56 11.28
C ALA A 126 2.33 2.05 11.44
N ILE A 127 2.00 1.33 10.37
CA ILE A 127 1.85 -0.12 10.36
C ILE A 127 2.57 -0.74 9.16
N GLY A 128 3.20 -1.89 9.38
CA GLY A 128 3.83 -2.66 8.32
C GLY A 128 2.79 -3.26 7.36
N PRO A 129 3.08 -3.44 6.06
CA PRO A 129 2.10 -4.00 5.13
C PRO A 129 1.72 -5.44 5.45
N ASP A 130 2.60 -6.22 6.08
CA ASP A 130 2.27 -7.60 6.50
C ASP A 130 1.23 -7.61 7.62
N GLU A 131 1.47 -6.83 8.68
CA GLU A 131 0.55 -6.67 9.80
C GLU A 131 -0.79 -6.06 9.35
N PHE A 132 -0.75 -5.09 8.44
CA PHE A 132 -1.94 -4.48 7.87
C PHE A 132 -2.83 -5.50 7.13
N VAL A 133 -2.24 -6.33 6.25
CA VAL A 133 -3.01 -7.35 5.52
C VAL A 133 -3.50 -8.47 6.44
N VAL A 134 -2.74 -8.81 7.48
CA VAL A 134 -3.19 -9.74 8.53
C VAL A 134 -4.40 -9.18 9.28
N GLY A 135 -4.41 -7.89 9.63
CA GLY A 135 -5.58 -7.24 10.22
C GLY A 135 -6.81 -7.35 9.32
N LEU A 136 -6.66 -7.12 8.01
CA LEU A 136 -7.76 -7.31 7.06
C LEU A 136 -8.22 -8.77 6.96
N LEU A 137 -7.31 -9.75 7.09
CA LEU A 137 -7.66 -11.17 7.15
C LEU A 137 -8.44 -11.53 8.41
N ASP A 138 -8.10 -10.92 9.55
CA ASP A 138 -8.81 -11.09 10.81
C ASP A 138 -10.21 -10.47 10.75
N GLU A 139 -10.37 -9.33 10.08
CA GLU A 139 -11.67 -8.68 9.89
C GLU A 139 -12.55 -9.36 8.83
N SER A 140 -11.98 -9.73 7.69
CA SER A 140 -12.73 -10.29 6.57
C SER A 140 -11.89 -11.24 5.70
N CYS A 141 -11.61 -12.42 6.23
CA CYS A 141 -10.84 -13.46 5.54
C CYS A 141 -11.37 -13.76 4.13
N GLU A 142 -12.68 -13.94 3.94
CA GLU A 142 -13.27 -14.28 2.65
C GLU A 142 -13.03 -13.20 1.58
N ALA A 143 -13.19 -11.92 1.94
CA ALA A 143 -12.98 -10.82 1.00
C ALA A 143 -11.50 -10.66 0.62
N VAL A 144 -10.58 -10.87 1.58
CA VAL A 144 -9.14 -10.90 1.28
C VAL A 144 -8.79 -12.08 0.38
N LEU A 145 -9.31 -13.29 0.65
CA LEU A 145 -9.09 -14.46 -0.20
C LEU A 145 -9.58 -14.24 -1.63
N GLU A 146 -10.71 -13.55 -1.82
CA GLU A 146 -11.20 -13.20 -3.15
C GLU A 146 -10.29 -12.18 -3.85
N ALA A 147 -9.77 -11.17 -3.14
CA ALA A 147 -8.81 -10.23 -3.70
C ALA A 147 -7.51 -10.93 -4.14
N VAL A 148 -6.99 -11.84 -3.31
CA VAL A 148 -5.82 -12.68 -3.57
C VAL A 148 -6.04 -13.59 -4.78
N ARG A 149 -7.20 -14.27 -4.85
CA ARG A 149 -7.58 -15.12 -6.00
C ARG A 149 -7.62 -14.31 -7.30
N ARG A 150 -8.25 -13.12 -7.27
CA ARG A 150 -8.31 -12.21 -8.43
C ARG A 150 -6.92 -11.73 -8.84
N GLN A 151 -6.04 -11.47 -7.88
CA GLN A 151 -4.66 -11.10 -8.17
C GLN A 151 -3.94 -12.21 -8.91
N ARG A 152 -3.93 -13.42 -8.35
CA ARG A 152 -3.25 -14.56 -8.96
C ARG A 152 -3.81 -14.88 -10.34
N ALA A 153 -5.13 -14.86 -10.51
CA ALA A 153 -5.78 -15.08 -11.81
C ALA A 153 -5.45 -13.99 -12.86
N GLY A 154 -5.09 -12.78 -12.41
CA GLY A 154 -4.62 -11.69 -13.25
C GLY A 154 -3.20 -11.88 -13.79
N LEU A 155 -2.38 -12.69 -13.13
CA LEU A 155 -1.03 -13.03 -13.58
C LEU A 155 -1.13 -14.00 -14.76
N ARG A 156 -1.01 -13.50 -15.98
CA ARG A 156 -1.12 -14.31 -17.22
C ARG A 156 0.20 -14.50 -17.96
N ARG A 157 1.24 -13.76 -17.59
CA ARG A 157 2.52 -13.69 -18.31
C ARG A 157 3.70 -13.57 -17.33
N PRO A 158 4.15 -14.69 -16.73
CA PRO A 158 3.57 -16.04 -16.80
C PRO A 158 2.41 -16.23 -15.81
N PRO A 159 1.54 -17.23 -16.01
CA PRO A 159 0.67 -17.71 -14.96
C PRO A 159 1.47 -18.23 -13.76
N ARG A 160 0.91 -18.08 -12.56
CA ARG A 160 1.51 -18.53 -11.31
C ARG A 160 0.61 -19.52 -10.58
N THR A 161 1.22 -20.59 -10.10
CA THR A 161 0.61 -21.48 -9.09
C THR A 161 0.40 -20.72 -7.77
N ALA A 162 -0.47 -21.23 -6.90
CA ALA A 162 -0.67 -20.64 -5.57
C ALA A 162 0.66 -20.56 -4.78
N ALA A 163 1.50 -21.60 -4.85
CA ALA A 163 2.80 -21.63 -4.18
C ALA A 163 3.76 -20.55 -4.70
N GLU A 164 3.88 -20.36 -6.01
CA GLU A 164 4.74 -19.33 -6.61
C GLU A 164 4.23 -17.91 -6.30
N TYR A 165 2.91 -17.75 -6.26
CA TYR A 165 2.29 -16.48 -5.88
C TYR A 165 2.58 -16.15 -4.41
N LEU A 166 2.38 -17.10 -3.49
CA LEU A 166 2.68 -16.91 -2.06
C LEU A 166 4.17 -16.63 -1.82
N ALA A 167 5.07 -17.32 -2.53
CA ALA A 167 6.51 -17.02 -2.47
C ALA A 167 6.83 -15.59 -2.96
N THR A 168 6.05 -15.07 -3.91
CA THR A 168 6.20 -13.67 -4.38
C THR A 168 5.74 -12.67 -3.31
N LEU A 169 4.67 -12.96 -2.57
CA LEU A 169 4.23 -12.15 -1.43
C LEU A 169 5.25 -12.19 -0.29
N GLU A 170 5.83 -13.35 -0.01
CA GLU A 170 6.89 -13.52 1.00
C GLU A 170 8.14 -12.70 0.64
N GLN A 171 8.51 -12.60 -0.64
CA GLN A 171 9.56 -11.69 -1.12
C GLN A 171 9.22 -10.21 -0.92
N CYS A 172 7.92 -9.86 -0.85
CA CYS A 172 7.44 -8.54 -0.43
C CYS A 172 7.37 -8.41 1.10
N ARG A 173 8.02 -9.30 1.86
CA ARG A 173 8.03 -9.29 3.33
C ARG A 173 6.64 -9.45 3.96
N LEU A 174 5.73 -10.14 3.27
CA LEU A 174 4.38 -10.47 3.77
C LEU A 174 4.35 -11.88 4.39
N ALA A 175 5.27 -12.17 5.31
CA ALA A 175 5.50 -13.53 5.81
C ALA A 175 4.30 -14.07 6.59
N GLU A 176 3.73 -13.26 7.48
CA GLU A 176 2.59 -13.68 8.29
C GLU A 176 1.32 -13.77 7.45
N THR A 177 1.09 -12.83 6.54
CA THR A 177 0.03 -12.92 5.53
C THR A 177 0.14 -14.24 4.77
N VAL A 178 1.33 -14.62 4.31
CA VAL A 178 1.55 -15.89 3.60
C VAL A 178 1.27 -17.10 4.49
N ASN A 179 1.66 -17.07 5.77
CA ASN A 179 1.33 -18.13 6.73
C ASN A 179 -0.20 -18.30 6.87
N ARG A 180 -0.94 -17.19 6.95
CA ARG A 180 -2.39 -17.17 7.07
C ARG A 180 -3.11 -17.61 5.78
N LEU A 181 -2.54 -17.33 4.62
CA LEU A 181 -3.10 -17.72 3.32
C LEU A 181 -2.81 -19.20 2.95
N ARG A 182 -1.74 -19.80 3.48
CA ARG A 182 -1.29 -21.15 3.11
C ARG A 182 -2.34 -22.25 3.31
N PRO A 183 -3.14 -22.27 4.40
CA PRO A 183 -4.25 -23.21 4.57
C PRO A 183 -5.31 -23.12 3.46
N HIS A 184 -5.44 -21.96 2.82
CA HIS A 184 -6.40 -21.68 1.75
C HIS A 184 -5.80 -21.81 0.35
N SER A 185 -4.60 -22.40 0.21
CA SER A 185 -3.88 -22.49 -1.07
C SER A 185 -4.64 -23.19 -2.21
N SER A 186 -5.62 -24.04 -1.90
CA SER A 186 -6.48 -24.68 -2.90
C SER A 186 -7.58 -23.74 -3.44
N GLU A 187 -7.89 -22.69 -2.68
CA GLU A 187 -8.95 -21.74 -2.96
C GLU A 187 -8.42 -20.48 -3.65
N ILE A 188 -7.19 -20.06 -3.37
CA ILE A 188 -6.56 -18.86 -3.93
C ILE A 188 -5.82 -19.15 -5.21
#